data_AF-A0A8K0W307-F1
#
_entry.id   AF-A0A8K0W307-F1
#
_cell.length_a   1.000
_cell.length_b   1.000
_cell.length_c   1.000
_cell.angle_alpha   90.00
_cell.angle_beta   90.00
_cell.angle_gamma   90.00
#
_symmetry.space_group_name_H-M   'P 1'
#
loop_
_entity.id
_entity.type
_entity.pdbx_description
1 polymer ?
#
loop_
_entity_poly.entity_id
_entity_poly.type
_entity_poly.pdbx_seq_one_letter_code
_entity_poly.pdbx_strand_id
1 'polypeptide(L)'
;MDFAKGAEPVVDWHSDPYWRNRRLSPAQIQIHDVRLEGWRQDVGSMLEMREVLLSTLLPELEQRDHLSATIPIEDATKVRNEQVQLKSLANEFGWMNVLRSNKVQSTIHDPGDLRKCRWIHISSKFSDYLSGCLLGLSDWEKHPHRTAAALQQLEHLINQQERFSKHGRYFAPFFQHLGEDFADEEEKEDTPMLLSVPFLDWTLGGETPPLRFQVDPREGYASSRSSSHLLRSILQHFYRLEDTSDREPQQVFTKHKPWTTDRNLDLKVRRWYGHYPTSLNVDELWILVVDARHVVTFSSNQSWKSRWPPLQLSARIMEVSFRGIRNSLINTSNKHNEQDYTSSTHVIAALNGALGMLHRSFWTDITLCLSDRYASYLGHLQYRLHRSPSTKLVMDLLQVQEELNIIISIMEQQMELVSNLQ
;
A
#
# COMPACT_ATOMS: atom_id res chain seq x y z
N MET A 1 20.69 -20.50 -30.99
CA MET A 1 20.32 -19.23 -30.31
C MET A 1 20.38 -19.52 -28.84
N ASP A 2 21.48 -19.11 -28.20
CA ASP A 2 21.76 -19.43 -26.81
C ASP A 2 20.99 -18.47 -25.91
N PHE A 3 19.96 -18.97 -25.24
CA PHE A 3 19.28 -18.22 -24.19
C PHE A 3 20.22 -18.10 -22.99
N ALA A 4 20.55 -16.87 -22.60
CA ALA A 4 21.28 -16.60 -21.37
C ALA A 4 20.53 -17.21 -20.17
N LYS A 5 21.24 -17.96 -19.31
CA LYS A 5 20.70 -18.46 -18.04
C LYS A 5 20.14 -17.27 -17.23
N GLY A 6 18.82 -17.24 -17.05
CA GLY A 6 18.11 -16.19 -16.31
C GLY A 6 17.29 -15.22 -17.18
N ALA A 7 17.25 -15.39 -18.51
CA ALA A 7 16.34 -14.63 -19.36
C ALA A 7 14.90 -15.14 -19.18
N GLU A 8 14.04 -14.28 -18.64
CA GLU A 8 12.60 -14.52 -18.45
C GLU A 8 11.92 -14.93 -19.77
N PRO A 9 10.95 -15.86 -19.75
CA PRO A 9 9.99 -15.94 -20.85
C PRO A 9 9.22 -14.62 -20.87
N VAL A 10 9.45 -13.80 -21.89
CA VAL A 10 8.71 -12.55 -22.11
C VAL A 10 7.29 -12.94 -22.52
N VAL A 11 6.39 -13.02 -21.55
CA VAL A 11 4.96 -13.20 -21.81
C VAL A 11 4.39 -11.84 -22.19
N ASP A 12 3.97 -11.70 -23.44
CA ASP A 12 3.25 -10.50 -23.89
C ASP A 12 1.77 -10.62 -23.52
N TRP A 13 1.43 -10.15 -22.32
CA TRP A 13 0.06 -10.13 -21.82
C TRP A 13 -0.88 -9.26 -22.66
N HIS A 14 -0.37 -8.28 -23.41
CA HIS A 14 -1.20 -7.43 -24.28
C HIS A 14 -1.59 -8.13 -25.58
N SER A 15 -0.84 -9.18 -25.97
CA SER A 15 -1.17 -10.01 -27.14
C SER A 15 -2.31 -10.99 -26.87
N ASP A 16 -2.57 -11.35 -25.61
CA ASP A 16 -3.70 -12.22 -25.24
C ASP A 16 -5.04 -11.45 -25.35
N PRO A 17 -5.97 -11.89 -26.22
CA PRO A 17 -7.28 -11.26 -26.38
C PRO A 17 -8.10 -11.18 -25.09
N TYR A 18 -7.88 -12.10 -24.15
CA TYR A 18 -8.53 -12.09 -22.86
C TYR A 18 -8.10 -10.86 -22.05
N TRP A 19 -6.79 -10.72 -21.81
CA TRP A 19 -6.24 -9.66 -20.97
C TRP A 19 -6.37 -8.27 -21.58
N ARG A 20 -6.34 -8.18 -22.92
CA ARG A 20 -6.50 -6.91 -23.64
C ARG A 20 -7.79 -6.16 -23.30
N ASN A 21 -8.85 -6.89 -22.95
CA ASN A 21 -10.16 -6.30 -22.65
C ASN A 21 -10.43 -6.15 -21.14
N ARG A 22 -9.48 -6.55 -20.28
CA ARG A 22 -9.61 -6.45 -18.82
C ARG A 22 -9.00 -5.16 -18.31
N ARG A 23 -9.61 -4.63 -17.25
CA ARG A 23 -9.08 -3.48 -16.50
C ARG A 23 -7.81 -3.84 -15.75
N LEU A 24 -7.74 -5.07 -15.23
CA LEU A 24 -6.58 -5.58 -14.52
C LEU A 24 -6.13 -6.93 -15.09
N SER A 25 -4.82 -7.09 -15.20
CA SER A 25 -4.13 -8.29 -15.70
C SER A 25 -3.01 -8.68 -14.74
N PRO A 26 -2.48 -9.92 -14.84
CA PRO A 26 -1.32 -10.34 -14.06
C PRO A 26 -0.13 -9.41 -14.24
N ALA A 27 0.05 -8.90 -15.46
CA ALA A 27 1.05 -7.91 -15.81
C ALA A 27 0.91 -6.59 -15.07
N GLN A 28 -0.17 -6.32 -14.32
CA GLN A 28 -0.43 -5.05 -13.64
C GLN A 28 -0.36 -5.14 -12.11
N ILE A 29 -0.01 -6.32 -11.57
CA ILE A 29 0.06 -6.56 -10.13
C ILE A 29 1.47 -7.02 -9.73
N GLN A 30 1.83 -6.75 -8.48
CA GLN A 30 3.01 -7.31 -7.85
C GLN A 30 2.58 -8.25 -6.74
N ILE A 31 3.13 -9.46 -6.71
CA ILE A 31 2.75 -10.50 -5.74
C ILE A 31 3.99 -10.87 -4.93
N HIS A 32 3.82 -10.94 -3.62
CA HIS A 32 4.81 -11.46 -2.70
C HIS A 32 4.20 -12.56 -1.84
N ASP A 33 4.90 -13.68 -1.74
CA ASP A 33 4.53 -14.76 -0.83
C ASP A 33 5.42 -14.70 0.41
N VAL A 34 4.77 -14.74 1.58
CA VAL A 34 5.41 -14.78 2.90
C VAL A 34 5.48 -16.21 3.39
N ARG A 35 6.68 -16.67 3.73
CA ARG A 35 6.98 -18.07 4.04
C ARG A 35 8.01 -18.23 5.15
N LEU A 36 8.01 -19.39 5.79
CA LEU A 36 9.09 -19.84 6.66
C LEU A 36 10.17 -20.54 5.81
N GLU A 37 11.42 -20.12 5.97
CA GLU A 37 12.58 -20.62 5.22
C GLU A 37 13.76 -20.89 6.15
N GLY A 38 14.46 -22.01 5.94
CA GLY A 38 15.67 -22.35 6.70
C GLY A 38 16.93 -22.09 5.87
N TRP A 39 17.47 -20.87 5.90
CA TRP A 39 18.62 -20.49 5.07
C TRP A 39 19.98 -20.95 5.60
N ARG A 40 20.11 -21.13 6.93
CA ARG A 40 21.36 -21.55 7.59
C ARG A 40 21.05 -22.49 8.73
N GLN A 41 21.81 -23.59 8.83
CA GLN A 41 21.68 -24.58 9.91
C GLN A 41 21.82 -23.95 11.29
N ASP A 42 22.57 -22.84 11.41
CA ASP A 42 22.89 -22.20 12.68
C ASP A 42 21.87 -21.15 13.15
N VAL A 43 20.95 -20.70 12.27
CA VAL A 43 20.08 -19.54 12.52
C VAL A 43 18.60 -19.94 12.69
N GLY A 44 18.23 -21.17 12.33
CA GLY A 44 16.86 -21.67 12.44
C GLY A 44 15.93 -21.19 11.32
N SER A 45 14.63 -21.44 11.47
CA SER A 45 13.61 -21.00 10.52
C SER A 45 13.42 -19.49 10.60
N MET A 46 13.26 -18.86 9.44
CA MET A 46 13.07 -17.42 9.31
C MET A 46 11.87 -17.14 8.42
N LEU A 47 11.04 -16.18 8.83
CA LEU A 47 10.03 -15.62 7.95
C LEU A 47 10.76 -14.85 6.84
N GLU A 48 10.45 -15.14 5.58
CA GLU A 48 11.02 -14.55 4.37
C GLU A 48 9.89 -14.18 3.42
N MET A 49 10.13 -13.18 2.58
CA MET A 49 9.16 -12.71 1.61
C MET A 49 9.79 -12.71 0.22
N ARG A 50 9.11 -13.36 -0.73
CA ARG A 50 9.63 -13.55 -2.09
C ARG A 50 8.64 -13.02 -3.11
N GLU A 51 9.13 -12.23 -4.06
CA GLU A 51 8.34 -11.82 -5.23
C GLU A 51 8.01 -13.07 -6.07
N VAL A 52 6.73 -13.24 -6.40
CA VAL A 52 6.26 -14.29 -7.30
C VAL A 52 6.36 -13.76 -8.72
N LEU A 53 7.09 -14.48 -9.56
CA LEU A 53 7.22 -14.13 -10.97
C LEU A 53 5.90 -14.37 -11.70
N LEU A 54 5.43 -13.40 -12.46
CA LEU A 54 4.14 -13.50 -13.15
C LEU A 54 4.08 -14.67 -14.15
N SER A 55 5.22 -15.05 -14.73
CA SER A 55 5.33 -16.21 -15.62
C SER A 55 5.02 -17.54 -14.91
N THR A 56 5.18 -17.63 -13.59
CA THR A 56 4.86 -18.86 -12.84
C THR A 56 3.37 -19.02 -12.59
N LEU A 57 2.56 -17.98 -12.86
CA LEU A 57 1.10 -18.04 -12.74
C LEU A 57 0.44 -18.73 -13.94
N LEU A 58 1.14 -18.92 -15.07
CA LEU A 58 0.55 -19.44 -16.30
C LEU A 58 -0.25 -20.74 -16.12
N PRO A 59 0.23 -21.77 -15.38
CA PRO A 59 -0.55 -22.99 -15.17
C PRO A 59 -1.82 -22.74 -14.36
N GLU A 60 -1.76 -21.89 -13.33
CA GLU A 60 -2.92 -21.55 -12.49
C GLU A 60 -3.94 -20.73 -13.28
N LEU A 61 -3.48 -19.88 -14.21
CA LEU A 61 -4.33 -19.05 -15.07
C LEU A 61 -5.14 -19.84 -16.10
N GLU A 62 -4.87 -21.14 -16.31
CA GLU A 62 -5.79 -22.02 -17.06
C GLU A 62 -7.17 -22.10 -16.38
N GLN A 63 -7.22 -21.88 -15.06
CA GLN A 63 -8.45 -21.86 -14.27
C GLN A 63 -9.03 -20.46 -14.06
N ARG A 64 -8.58 -19.45 -14.84
CA ARG A 64 -9.00 -18.05 -14.67
C ARG A 64 -10.51 -17.82 -14.72
N ASP A 65 -11.25 -18.65 -15.44
CA ASP A 65 -12.71 -18.50 -15.58
C ASP A 65 -13.49 -19.38 -14.58
N HIS A 66 -12.81 -20.17 -13.75
CA HIS A 66 -13.44 -21.11 -12.82
C HIS A 66 -14.45 -20.42 -11.90
N LEU A 67 -14.02 -19.39 -11.17
CA LEU A 67 -14.91 -18.67 -10.25
C LEU A 67 -16.11 -18.05 -10.99
N SER A 68 -15.90 -17.47 -12.17
CA SER A 68 -16.99 -16.89 -12.97
C SER A 68 -18.04 -17.93 -13.37
N ALA A 69 -17.64 -19.19 -13.55
CA ALA A 69 -18.50 -20.30 -13.93
C ALA A 69 -19.18 -20.98 -12.73
N THR A 70 -18.55 -20.98 -11.55
CA THR A 70 -18.99 -21.80 -10.40
C THR A 70 -19.50 -20.98 -9.20
N ILE A 71 -19.41 -19.65 -9.24
CA ILE A 71 -19.85 -18.80 -8.14
C ILE A 71 -21.33 -19.08 -7.74
N PRO A 72 -21.62 -19.42 -6.47
CA PRO A 72 -22.95 -19.79 -6.00
C PRO A 72 -23.82 -18.54 -5.75
N ILE A 73 -24.14 -17.82 -6.82
CA ILE A 73 -24.83 -16.51 -6.76
C ILE A 73 -26.23 -16.60 -6.15
N GLU A 74 -26.93 -17.70 -6.40
CA GLU A 74 -28.28 -17.92 -5.88
C GLU A 74 -28.28 -18.16 -4.37
N ASP A 75 -27.22 -18.78 -3.84
CA ASP A 75 -27.01 -18.99 -2.41
C ASP A 75 -26.51 -17.71 -1.73
N ALA A 76 -25.78 -16.86 -2.47
CA ALA A 76 -25.21 -15.62 -1.97
C ALA A 76 -26.27 -14.53 -1.73
N THR A 77 -27.22 -14.36 -2.66
CA THR A 77 -28.28 -13.34 -2.55
C THR A 77 -29.53 -13.70 -3.35
N LYS A 78 -30.69 -13.28 -2.82
CA LYS A 78 -31.99 -13.39 -3.50
C LYS A 78 -32.31 -12.18 -4.39
N VAL A 79 -31.52 -11.12 -4.31
CA VAL A 79 -31.77 -9.86 -5.01
C VAL A 79 -31.23 -9.92 -6.43
N ARG A 80 -32.11 -9.90 -7.43
CA ARG A 80 -31.73 -10.03 -8.86
C ARG A 80 -30.67 -9.03 -9.33
N ASN A 81 -30.72 -7.79 -8.87
CA ASN A 81 -29.75 -6.77 -9.27
C ASN A 81 -28.34 -7.08 -8.75
N GLU A 82 -28.24 -7.53 -7.50
CA GLU A 82 -26.97 -7.95 -6.90
C GLU A 82 -26.42 -9.19 -7.60
N GLN A 83 -27.29 -10.15 -7.97
CA GLN A 83 -26.87 -11.31 -8.75
C GLN A 83 -26.23 -10.90 -10.09
N VAL A 84 -26.80 -9.90 -10.77
CA VAL A 84 -26.24 -9.37 -12.03
C VAL A 84 -24.90 -8.66 -11.79
N GLN A 85 -24.80 -7.88 -10.72
CA GLN A 85 -23.57 -7.18 -10.33
C GLN A 85 -22.45 -8.18 -9.96
N LEU A 86 -22.75 -9.21 -9.18
CA LEU A 86 -21.81 -10.28 -8.83
C LEU A 86 -21.33 -11.03 -10.07
N LYS A 87 -22.23 -11.36 -11.03
CA LYS A 87 -21.82 -11.94 -12.32
C LYS A 87 -20.88 -11.02 -13.09
N SER A 88 -21.19 -9.72 -13.15
CA SER A 88 -20.34 -8.76 -13.83
C SER A 88 -18.95 -8.66 -13.20
N LEU A 89 -18.88 -8.62 -11.87
CA LEU A 89 -17.62 -8.58 -11.13
C LEU A 89 -16.83 -9.89 -11.29
N ALA A 90 -17.49 -11.05 -11.19
CA ALA A 90 -16.86 -12.35 -11.37
C ALA A 90 -16.33 -12.54 -12.80
N ASN A 91 -17.05 -12.03 -13.80
CA ASN A 91 -16.56 -12.03 -15.17
C ASN A 91 -15.31 -11.16 -15.33
N GLU A 92 -15.20 -10.03 -14.64
CA GLU A 92 -14.08 -9.08 -14.79
C GLU A 92 -12.86 -9.44 -13.94
N PHE A 93 -13.08 -9.80 -12.67
CA PHE A 93 -12.05 -9.99 -11.66
C PHE A 93 -11.96 -11.42 -11.12
N GLY A 94 -12.85 -12.32 -11.55
CA GLY A 94 -12.89 -13.70 -11.04
C GLY A 94 -11.61 -14.49 -11.30
N TRP A 95 -10.81 -14.09 -12.28
CA TRP A 95 -9.49 -14.65 -12.53
C TRP A 95 -8.55 -14.52 -11.33
N MET A 96 -8.72 -13.52 -10.46
CA MET A 96 -7.90 -13.36 -9.27
C MET A 96 -8.05 -14.52 -8.28
N ASN A 97 -9.10 -15.35 -8.42
CA ASN A 97 -9.30 -16.52 -7.58
C ASN A 97 -8.15 -17.52 -7.67
N VAL A 98 -7.45 -17.57 -8.81
CA VAL A 98 -6.25 -18.40 -8.97
C VAL A 98 -5.11 -17.95 -8.05
N LEU A 99 -5.15 -16.69 -7.60
CA LEU A 99 -4.16 -16.14 -6.67
C LEU A 99 -4.44 -16.54 -5.22
N ARG A 100 -5.52 -17.25 -4.91
CA ARG A 100 -5.80 -17.67 -3.53
C ARG A 100 -4.82 -18.75 -3.06
N SER A 101 -4.43 -18.64 -1.79
CA SER A 101 -3.67 -19.63 -1.04
C SER A 101 -4.60 -20.44 -0.15
N ASN A 102 -5.09 -21.56 -0.69
CA ASN A 102 -6.06 -22.42 0.00
C ASN A 102 -5.47 -23.23 1.16
N LYS A 103 -4.14 -23.31 1.24
CA LYS A 103 -3.43 -24.07 2.28
C LYS A 103 -2.36 -23.21 2.97
N VAL A 104 -2.10 -23.50 4.24
CA VAL A 104 -1.16 -22.75 5.10
C VAL A 104 0.11 -23.55 5.26
N GLN A 105 1.25 -22.86 5.19
CA GLN A 105 2.53 -23.44 5.56
C GLN A 105 2.61 -23.62 7.07
N SER A 106 2.81 -24.84 7.55
CA SER A 106 3.09 -25.16 8.95
C SER A 106 4.60 -25.27 9.22
N THR A 107 5.37 -25.82 8.26
CA THR A 107 6.81 -26.11 8.45
C THR A 107 7.69 -25.59 7.32
N ILE A 108 9.01 -25.56 7.54
CA ILE A 108 9.99 -25.20 6.49
C ILE A 108 10.10 -26.25 5.37
N HIS A 109 9.59 -27.47 5.60
CA HIS A 109 9.67 -28.59 4.64
C HIS A 109 8.45 -28.67 3.72
N ASP A 110 7.47 -27.82 3.98
CA ASP A 110 6.23 -27.75 3.22
C ASP A 110 6.47 -27.30 1.77
N PRO A 111 5.65 -27.79 0.83
CA PRO A 111 5.87 -27.55 -0.59
C PRO A 111 5.70 -26.09 -1.02
N GLY A 112 6.16 -25.79 -2.24
CA GLY A 112 6.24 -24.45 -2.85
C GLY A 112 4.91 -23.69 -2.95
N ASP A 113 3.79 -24.38 -2.86
CA ASP A 113 2.43 -23.85 -2.93
C ASP A 113 1.84 -23.49 -1.55
N LEU A 114 2.51 -23.87 -0.45
CA LEU A 114 2.12 -23.48 0.90
C LEU A 114 2.82 -22.20 1.33
N ARG A 115 2.05 -21.26 1.90
CA ARG A 115 2.58 -19.99 2.41
C ARG A 115 1.80 -19.54 3.63
N LYS A 116 2.36 -18.59 4.40
CA LYS A 116 1.69 -17.98 5.55
C LYS A 116 0.72 -16.90 5.11
N CYS A 117 1.16 -16.03 4.20
CA CYS A 117 0.38 -14.92 3.68
C CYS A 117 0.81 -14.62 2.24
N ARG A 118 -0.13 -14.16 1.42
CA ARG A 118 0.09 -13.63 0.08
C ARG A 118 -0.27 -12.15 0.06
N TRP A 119 0.72 -11.35 -0.26
CA TRP A 119 0.59 -9.91 -0.40
C TRP A 119 0.56 -9.52 -1.86
N ILE A 120 -0.53 -8.89 -2.29
CA ILE A 120 -0.71 -8.36 -3.63
C ILE A 120 -0.66 -6.84 -3.56
N HIS A 121 0.06 -6.23 -4.47
CA HIS A 121 0.10 -4.78 -4.61
C HIS A 121 -0.38 -4.33 -5.98
N ILE A 122 -1.23 -3.31 -5.99
CA ILE A 122 -1.76 -2.63 -7.18
C ILE A 122 -1.35 -1.15 -7.14
N SER A 123 -0.61 -0.70 -8.15
CA SER A 123 -0.05 0.67 -8.20
C SER A 123 -1.04 1.71 -8.74
N SER A 124 -2.31 1.59 -8.38
CA SER A 124 -3.38 2.56 -8.69
C SER A 124 -4.45 2.54 -7.61
N LYS A 125 -5.36 3.50 -7.69
CA LYS A 125 -6.47 3.66 -6.74
C LYS A 125 -7.77 3.90 -7.47
N PHE A 126 -8.42 2.81 -7.83
CA PHE A 126 -9.80 2.78 -8.28
C PHE A 126 -10.62 1.99 -7.27
N SER A 127 -11.72 2.58 -6.79
CA SER A 127 -12.64 1.91 -5.88
C SER A 127 -13.18 0.61 -6.45
N ASP A 128 -13.42 0.56 -7.77
CA ASP A 128 -13.83 -0.67 -8.50
C ASP A 128 -12.88 -1.86 -8.26
N TYR A 129 -11.59 -1.61 -8.04
CA TYR A 129 -10.62 -2.67 -7.78
C TYR A 129 -10.73 -3.24 -6.37
N LEU A 130 -11.22 -2.48 -5.40
CA LEU A 130 -11.47 -3.00 -4.05
C LEU A 130 -12.54 -4.10 -4.12
N SER A 131 -13.67 -3.82 -4.78
CA SER A 131 -14.74 -4.81 -4.96
C SER A 131 -14.29 -6.00 -5.79
N GLY A 132 -13.51 -5.76 -6.85
CA GLY A 132 -12.92 -6.82 -7.68
C GLY A 132 -11.97 -7.73 -6.90
N CYS A 133 -11.07 -7.15 -6.09
CA CYS A 133 -10.13 -7.91 -5.27
C CYS A 133 -10.84 -8.69 -4.17
N LEU A 134 -11.80 -8.07 -3.46
CA LEU A 134 -12.59 -8.77 -2.44
C LEU A 134 -13.31 -9.96 -3.06
N LEU A 135 -14.04 -9.76 -4.17
CA LEU A 135 -14.75 -10.85 -4.84
C LEU A 135 -13.82 -11.96 -5.32
N GLY A 136 -12.76 -11.60 -6.05
CA GLY A 136 -11.88 -12.58 -6.69
C GLY A 136 -11.08 -13.38 -5.66
N LEU A 137 -10.66 -12.74 -4.57
CA LEU A 137 -9.85 -13.36 -3.54
C LEU A 137 -10.67 -13.90 -2.37
N SER A 138 -12.01 -13.90 -2.36
CA SER A 138 -12.80 -14.52 -1.27
C SER A 138 -13.06 -16.02 -1.48
N ASP A 139 -13.35 -16.71 -0.38
CA ASP A 139 -13.76 -18.13 -0.38
C ASP A 139 -15.29 -18.28 -0.53
N TRP A 140 -15.75 -18.45 -1.77
CA TRP A 140 -17.17 -18.59 -2.06
C TRP A 140 -17.75 -19.95 -1.67
N GLU A 141 -16.92 -20.97 -1.40
CA GLU A 141 -17.39 -22.30 -1.01
C GLU A 141 -17.81 -22.36 0.47
N LYS A 142 -17.15 -21.59 1.33
CA LYS A 142 -17.42 -21.60 2.77
C LYS A 142 -18.64 -20.77 3.16
N HIS A 143 -18.61 -19.47 2.85
CA HIS A 143 -19.62 -18.52 3.31
C HIS A 143 -19.99 -17.50 2.22
N PRO A 144 -20.73 -17.91 1.18
CA PRO A 144 -21.08 -17.04 0.06
C PRO A 144 -21.95 -15.84 0.48
N HIS A 145 -22.87 -16.04 1.44
CA HIS A 145 -23.71 -14.98 1.97
C HIS A 145 -22.91 -13.91 2.74
N ARG A 146 -21.92 -14.32 3.56
CA ARG A 146 -21.02 -13.39 4.26
C ARG A 146 -20.17 -12.59 3.28
N THR A 147 -19.68 -13.24 2.22
CA THR A 147 -18.89 -12.57 1.18
C THR A 147 -19.72 -11.52 0.43
N ALA A 148 -20.97 -11.85 0.08
CA ALA A 148 -21.88 -10.90 -0.55
C ALA A 148 -22.21 -9.72 0.37
N ALA A 149 -22.46 -9.97 1.66
CA ALA A 149 -22.68 -8.91 2.65
C ALA A 149 -21.44 -8.00 2.80
N ALA A 150 -20.24 -8.58 2.84
CA ALA A 150 -18.99 -7.80 2.92
C ALA A 150 -18.77 -6.92 1.67
N LEU A 151 -19.15 -7.39 0.48
CA LEU A 151 -19.11 -6.58 -0.74
C LEU A 151 -20.08 -5.40 -0.68
N GLN A 152 -21.29 -5.59 -0.17
CA GLN A 152 -22.25 -4.49 0.04
C GLN A 152 -21.73 -3.49 1.07
N GLN A 153 -21.18 -3.99 2.17
CA GLN A 153 -20.61 -3.14 3.21
C GLN A 153 -19.40 -2.37 2.71
N LEU A 154 -18.59 -2.97 1.83
CA LEU A 154 -17.48 -2.28 1.17
C LEU A 154 -17.97 -1.12 0.30
N GLU A 155 -19.02 -1.31 -0.50
CA GLU A 155 -19.59 -0.24 -1.33
C GLU A 155 -20.18 0.88 -0.45
N HIS A 156 -20.87 0.52 0.63
CA HIS A 156 -21.35 1.50 1.60
C HIS A 156 -20.20 2.29 2.23
N LEU A 157 -19.15 1.59 2.65
CA LEU A 157 -17.97 2.17 3.29
C LEU A 157 -17.23 3.13 2.34
N ILE A 158 -17.03 2.72 1.09
CA ILE A 158 -16.43 3.58 0.06
C ILE A 158 -17.26 4.86 -0.07
N ASN A 159 -18.57 4.77 -0.24
CA ASN A 159 -19.44 5.94 -0.35
C ASN A 159 -19.42 6.82 0.92
N GLN A 160 -19.32 6.20 2.10
CA GLN A 160 -19.30 6.90 3.38
C GLN A 160 -17.97 7.59 3.66
N GLN A 161 -16.85 7.07 3.18
CA GLN A 161 -15.50 7.58 3.48
C GLN A 161 -14.86 8.35 2.33
N GLU A 162 -15.37 8.21 1.11
CA GLU A 162 -14.96 9.02 -0.03
C GLU A 162 -15.30 10.49 0.19
N ARG A 163 -14.31 11.34 -0.03
CA ARG A 163 -14.42 12.78 0.11
C ARG A 163 -13.88 13.45 -1.14
N PHE A 164 -14.36 14.67 -1.36
CA PHE A 164 -13.96 15.50 -2.49
C PHE A 164 -13.16 16.69 -2.00
N SER A 165 -12.13 17.04 -2.76
CA SER A 165 -11.30 18.22 -2.57
C SER A 165 -11.16 18.95 -3.91
N LYS A 166 -10.64 20.18 -3.89
CA LYS A 166 -10.23 20.89 -5.12
C LYS A 166 -9.14 20.13 -5.89
N HIS A 167 -8.44 19.20 -5.21
CA HIS A 167 -7.33 18.40 -5.72
C HIS A 167 -7.71 16.93 -5.99
N GLY A 168 -9.00 16.63 -6.18
CA GLY A 168 -9.49 15.28 -6.50
C GLY A 168 -10.07 14.52 -5.30
N ARG A 169 -10.24 13.21 -5.46
CA ARG A 169 -10.89 12.34 -4.46
C ARG A 169 -9.91 11.82 -3.43
N TYR A 170 -10.35 11.62 -2.19
CA TYR A 170 -9.53 11.07 -1.12
C TYR A 170 -10.37 10.27 -0.14
N PHE A 171 -9.71 9.39 0.62
CA PHE A 171 -10.27 8.81 1.83
C PHE A 171 -9.71 9.52 3.05
N ALA A 172 -10.58 9.78 4.04
CA ALA A 172 -10.10 10.08 5.38
C ALA A 172 -9.34 8.86 5.94
N PRO A 173 -8.46 9.03 6.94
CA PRO A 173 -7.87 7.89 7.64
C PRO A 173 -8.98 7.10 8.33
N PHE A 174 -9.05 5.79 8.10
CA PHE A 174 -10.00 4.89 8.79
C PHE A 174 -9.53 3.44 8.72
N PHE A 175 -10.07 2.61 9.60
CA PHE A 175 -10.12 1.16 9.45
C PHE A 175 -11.52 0.67 9.81
N GLN A 176 -12.04 -0.30 9.07
CA GLN A 176 -13.35 -0.88 9.37
C GLN A 176 -13.43 -2.32 8.86
N HIS A 177 -13.94 -3.21 9.70
CA HIS A 177 -14.27 -4.58 9.31
C HIS A 177 -15.58 -4.59 8.50
N LEU A 178 -15.62 -5.39 7.45
CA LEU A 178 -16.73 -5.47 6.50
C LEU A 178 -17.79 -6.51 6.92
N GLY A 179 -17.61 -7.17 8.07
CA GLY A 179 -18.46 -8.28 8.53
C GLY A 179 -18.85 -8.24 10.00
N GLU A 180 -18.79 -7.08 10.67
CA GLU A 180 -19.06 -6.95 12.12
C GLU A 180 -20.43 -7.48 12.54
N ASP A 181 -21.45 -7.40 11.67
CA ASP A 181 -22.81 -7.86 11.98
C ASP A 181 -22.95 -9.40 11.99
N PHE A 182 -21.94 -10.15 11.52
CA PHE A 182 -22.04 -11.59 11.26
C PHE A 182 -20.92 -12.44 11.87
N ALA A 183 -19.96 -11.83 12.57
CA ALA A 183 -18.78 -12.51 13.10
C ALA A 183 -18.90 -12.78 14.60
N ASP A 184 -18.71 -14.04 15.00
CA ASP A 184 -18.43 -14.38 16.39
C ASP A 184 -17.04 -13.82 16.78
N GLU A 185 -16.81 -13.52 18.08
CA GLU A 185 -15.54 -12.90 18.52
C GLU A 185 -14.30 -13.72 18.14
N GLU A 186 -14.43 -15.03 17.96
CA GLU A 186 -13.36 -15.95 17.55
C GLU A 186 -13.03 -15.90 16.05
N GLU A 187 -13.93 -15.37 15.19
CA GLU A 187 -13.75 -15.33 13.73
C GLU A 187 -13.24 -13.97 13.20
N LYS A 188 -12.98 -13.00 14.09
CA LYS A 188 -12.57 -11.64 13.69
C LYS A 188 -11.33 -11.61 12.80
N GLU A 189 -10.38 -12.53 13.00
CA GLU A 189 -9.14 -12.60 12.19
C GLU A 189 -9.37 -13.03 10.73
N ASP A 190 -10.50 -13.68 10.42
CA ASP A 190 -10.86 -14.12 9.07
C ASP A 190 -11.85 -13.15 8.39
N THR A 191 -12.23 -12.05 9.06
CA THR A 191 -13.15 -11.07 8.48
C THR A 191 -12.44 -10.09 7.55
N PRO A 192 -13.02 -9.79 6.37
CA PRO A 192 -12.49 -8.76 5.50
C PRO A 192 -12.48 -7.40 6.19
N MET A 193 -11.44 -6.61 5.96
CA MET A 193 -11.26 -5.28 6.56
C MET A 193 -10.68 -4.32 5.52
N LEU A 194 -11.20 -3.10 5.47
CA LEU A 194 -10.64 -2.03 4.66
C LEU A 194 -10.00 -0.97 5.56
N LEU A 195 -8.80 -0.54 5.15
CA LEU A 195 -8.09 0.56 5.76
C LEU A 195 -7.69 1.59 4.71
N SER A 196 -7.69 2.85 5.14
CA SER A 196 -7.06 3.95 4.44
C SER A 196 -6.17 4.70 5.40
N VAL A 197 -4.90 4.87 5.03
CA VAL A 197 -3.91 5.56 5.86
C VAL A 197 -3.15 6.56 5.01
N PRO A 198 -3.15 7.87 5.33
CA PRO A 198 -2.24 8.80 4.67
C PRO A 198 -0.81 8.46 5.09
N PHE A 199 0.14 8.50 4.17
CA PHE A 199 1.56 8.37 4.46
C PHE A 199 2.37 9.44 3.73
N LEU A 200 3.47 9.82 4.35
CA LEU A 200 4.40 10.81 3.81
C LEU A 200 5.44 10.07 2.98
N ASP A 201 5.66 10.51 1.75
CA ASP A 201 6.76 10.02 0.92
C ASP A 201 7.34 11.15 0.08
N TRP A 202 8.55 10.92 -0.37
CA TRP A 202 9.29 11.86 -1.15
C TRP A 202 9.08 11.62 -2.63
N THR A 203 8.83 12.68 -3.39
CA THR A 203 8.77 12.58 -4.85
C THR A 203 10.11 12.87 -5.49
N LEU A 204 10.29 12.25 -6.66
CA LEU A 204 11.39 12.51 -7.56
C LEU A 204 11.00 13.65 -8.51
N GLY A 205 11.94 14.55 -8.78
CA GLY A 205 11.73 15.58 -9.80
C GLY A 205 11.87 14.99 -11.21
N GLY A 206 11.09 15.51 -12.17
CA GLY A 206 11.13 15.11 -13.57
C GLY A 206 9.82 14.47 -14.06
N GLU A 207 9.82 13.95 -15.29
CA GLU A 207 8.71 13.15 -15.79
C GLU A 207 8.56 11.91 -14.91
N THR A 208 7.32 11.65 -14.48
CA THR A 208 7.02 10.45 -13.71
C THR A 208 7.41 9.25 -14.58
N PRO A 209 8.27 8.32 -14.12
CA PRO A 209 8.55 7.13 -14.90
C PRO A 209 7.21 6.45 -15.23
N PRO A 210 7.04 5.93 -16.46
CA PRO A 210 5.81 5.28 -16.85
C PRO A 210 5.49 4.23 -15.80
N LEU A 211 4.21 4.15 -15.41
CA LEU A 211 3.76 3.13 -14.47
C LEU A 211 4.36 1.80 -14.92
N ARG A 212 4.89 0.98 -13.98
CA ARG A 212 5.32 -0.39 -14.31
C ARG A 212 4.19 -1.10 -15.09
N PHE A 213 2.96 -0.68 -14.80
CA PHE A 213 1.68 -1.20 -15.21
C PHE A 213 0.80 -0.02 -15.62
N GLN A 214 0.55 0.26 -16.91
CA GLN A 214 -0.45 1.28 -17.27
C GLN A 214 -1.81 0.78 -16.76
N VAL A 215 -2.32 1.33 -15.66
CA VAL A 215 -3.30 0.60 -14.85
C VAL A 215 -4.70 0.64 -15.43
N ASP A 216 -5.05 1.68 -16.19
CA ASP A 216 -6.28 1.67 -16.95
C ASP A 216 -6.19 2.76 -18.03
N PRO A 217 -6.63 2.54 -19.27
CA PRO A 217 -6.80 3.61 -20.25
C PRO A 217 -7.62 4.80 -19.70
N ARG A 218 -8.47 4.58 -18.69
CA ARG A 218 -9.22 5.61 -17.95
C ARG A 218 -8.34 6.60 -17.18
N GLU A 219 -7.13 6.22 -16.75
CA GLU A 219 -6.19 7.16 -16.10
C GLU A 219 -5.71 8.26 -17.07
N GLY A 220 -5.75 8.01 -18.38
CA GLY A 220 -5.41 8.99 -19.42
C GLY A 220 -6.53 9.96 -19.79
N TYR A 221 -7.75 9.79 -19.25
CA TYR A 221 -8.83 10.74 -19.48
C TYR A 221 -8.64 11.98 -18.60
N ALA A 222 -8.38 13.11 -19.23
CA ALA A 222 -8.02 14.42 -18.67
C ALA A 222 -9.10 15.10 -17.80
N SER A 223 -10.00 14.36 -17.16
CA SER A 223 -10.80 14.89 -16.06
C SER A 223 -10.08 14.64 -14.75
N SER A 224 -9.02 15.42 -14.50
CA SER A 224 -8.30 15.47 -13.22
C SER A 224 -9.20 15.77 -12.01
N ARG A 225 -10.46 16.15 -12.26
CA ARG A 225 -11.46 16.50 -11.24
C ARG A 225 -12.39 15.35 -10.85
N SER A 226 -12.51 14.27 -11.63
CA SER A 226 -13.62 13.32 -11.43
C SER A 226 -13.26 11.85 -11.21
N SER A 227 -12.03 11.38 -11.42
CA SER A 227 -11.79 9.92 -11.50
C SER A 227 -10.67 9.32 -10.63
N SER A 228 -9.78 10.08 -9.99
CA SER A 228 -8.62 9.46 -9.33
C SER A 228 -8.19 10.07 -7.99
N HIS A 229 -7.66 9.21 -7.13
CA HIS A 229 -7.00 9.55 -5.86
C HIS A 229 -5.54 9.93 -6.13
N LEU A 230 -5.33 11.23 -6.34
CA LEU A 230 -4.04 11.81 -6.72
C LEU A 230 -3.09 11.94 -5.54
N LEU A 231 -1.79 11.84 -5.83
CA LEU A 231 -0.72 12.26 -4.93
C LEU A 231 -0.83 13.75 -4.66
N ARG A 232 -0.66 14.14 -3.40
CA ARG A 232 -0.78 15.54 -2.98
C ARG A 232 0.52 16.03 -2.35
N SER A 233 0.75 17.33 -2.39
CA SER A 233 1.69 17.94 -1.46
C SER A 233 1.11 17.97 -0.02
N ILE A 234 1.95 18.29 0.96
CA ILE A 234 1.50 18.51 2.34
C ILE A 234 0.46 19.64 2.44
N LEU A 235 0.60 20.71 1.66
CA LEU A 235 -0.33 21.84 1.67
C LEU A 235 -1.66 21.49 1.00
N GLN A 236 -1.63 20.78 -0.13
CA GLN A 236 -2.86 20.29 -0.79
C GLN A 236 -3.63 19.30 0.07
N HIS A 237 -2.93 18.47 0.85
CA HIS A 237 -3.56 17.54 1.77
C HIS A 237 -4.30 18.28 2.91
N PHE A 238 -3.70 19.35 3.43
CA PHE A 238 -4.26 20.14 4.52
C PHE A 238 -5.35 21.12 4.04
N TYR A 239 -5.04 21.95 3.04
CA TYR A 239 -5.93 22.95 2.45
C TYR A 239 -6.76 22.39 1.30
N ARG A 240 -7.61 21.43 1.63
CA ARG A 240 -8.39 20.65 0.63
C ARG A 240 -9.23 21.48 -0.34
N LEU A 241 -9.59 22.71 0.03
CA LEU A 241 -10.46 23.58 -0.76
C LEU A 241 -9.72 24.73 -1.45
N GLU A 242 -8.44 24.95 -1.13
CA GLU A 242 -7.70 26.13 -1.59
C GLU A 242 -6.83 25.83 -2.82
N ASP A 243 -6.39 26.89 -3.52
CA ASP A 243 -5.20 26.74 -4.35
C ASP A 243 -3.96 26.88 -3.49
N THR A 244 -3.03 25.95 -3.63
CA THR A 244 -1.74 25.98 -2.94
C THR A 244 -0.56 26.01 -3.92
N SER A 245 -0.83 26.04 -5.22
CA SER A 245 0.18 25.89 -6.28
C SER A 245 1.30 26.94 -6.24
N ASP A 246 0.99 28.14 -5.77
CA ASP A 246 1.94 29.25 -5.57
C ASP A 246 2.86 29.05 -4.34
N ARG A 247 2.39 28.29 -3.35
CA ARG A 247 3.09 27.99 -2.09
C ARG A 247 3.96 26.73 -2.17
N GLU A 248 3.61 25.76 -3.02
CA GLU A 248 4.34 24.48 -3.14
C GLU A 248 5.87 24.61 -3.34
N PRO A 249 6.37 25.48 -4.24
CA PRO A 249 7.81 25.60 -4.46
C PRO A 249 8.55 26.18 -3.25
N GLN A 250 7.83 26.78 -2.32
CA GLN A 250 8.40 27.49 -1.17
C GLN A 250 8.53 26.61 0.07
N GLN A 251 8.05 25.37 0.02
CA GLN A 251 8.08 24.44 1.15
C GLN A 251 9.48 24.25 1.74
N VAL A 252 9.52 24.11 3.05
CA VAL A 252 10.76 23.99 3.83
C VAL A 252 11.56 22.80 3.33
N PHE A 253 10.94 21.64 3.15
CA PHE A 253 11.62 20.45 2.67
C PHE A 253 12.07 20.51 1.20
N THR A 254 11.43 21.37 0.40
CA THR A 254 11.87 21.68 -0.97
C THR A 254 13.18 22.50 -0.94
N LYS A 255 13.31 23.44 0.01
CA LYS A 255 14.49 24.30 0.18
C LYS A 255 15.61 23.68 1.01
N HIS A 256 15.27 22.95 2.06
CA HIS A 256 16.17 22.40 3.07
C HIS A 256 16.15 20.88 3.05
N LYS A 257 17.08 20.32 2.27
CA LYS A 257 17.21 18.87 2.07
C LYS A 257 18.08 18.26 3.18
N PRO A 258 17.54 17.44 4.08
CA PRO A 258 18.27 16.98 5.27
C PRO A 258 19.49 16.11 4.95
N TRP A 259 19.48 15.40 3.82
CA TRP A 259 20.60 14.57 3.35
C TRP A 259 21.81 15.37 2.85
N THR A 260 21.72 16.69 2.68
CA THR A 260 22.88 17.49 2.21
C THR A 260 24.01 17.59 3.23
N THR A 261 23.72 17.36 4.51
CA THR A 261 24.64 17.56 5.63
C THR A 261 24.80 16.32 6.50
N ASP A 262 24.05 15.25 6.22
CA ASP A 262 24.17 13.95 6.88
C ASP A 262 24.48 12.87 5.83
N ARG A 263 25.70 12.32 5.89
CA ARG A 263 26.20 11.29 4.97
C ARG A 263 25.42 9.97 5.08
N ASN A 264 24.97 9.59 6.28
CA ASN A 264 24.24 8.34 6.45
C ASN A 264 22.85 8.45 5.82
N LEU A 265 22.20 9.61 6.01
CA LEU A 265 20.92 9.89 5.38
C LEU A 265 21.04 9.98 3.85
N ASP A 266 22.09 10.63 3.36
CA ASP A 266 22.42 10.69 1.94
C ASP A 266 22.53 9.31 1.27
N LEU A 267 23.29 8.39 1.88
CA LEU A 267 23.42 7.03 1.34
C LEU A 267 22.09 6.26 1.34
N LYS A 268 21.27 6.42 2.39
CA LYS A 268 19.92 5.82 2.46
C LYS A 268 19.00 6.38 1.36
N VAL A 269 18.99 7.69 1.19
CA VAL A 269 18.18 8.37 0.16
C VAL A 269 18.55 7.88 -1.24
N ARG A 270 19.85 7.86 -1.58
CA ARG A 270 20.30 7.35 -2.88
C ARG A 270 19.94 5.87 -3.10
N ARG A 271 20.03 5.05 -2.05
CA ARG A 271 19.68 3.62 -2.14
C ARG A 271 18.20 3.40 -2.45
N TRP A 272 17.32 4.20 -1.86
CA TRP A 272 15.86 4.00 -1.95
C TRP A 272 15.18 4.76 -3.06
N TYR A 273 15.73 5.90 -3.48
CA TYR A 273 15.12 6.73 -4.51
C TYR A 273 15.93 6.72 -5.81
N GLY A 274 17.18 6.24 -5.79
CA GLY A 274 18.12 6.29 -6.91
C GLY A 274 18.63 7.70 -7.20
N HIS A 275 17.77 8.70 -6.99
CA HIS A 275 18.01 10.12 -7.14
C HIS A 275 17.60 10.88 -5.87
N TYR A 276 18.06 12.11 -5.76
CA TYR A 276 17.63 12.96 -4.65
C TYR A 276 16.19 13.41 -4.86
N PRO A 277 15.31 13.21 -3.88
CA PRO A 277 13.95 13.70 -3.97
C PRO A 277 13.89 15.24 -4.00
N THR A 278 12.77 15.74 -4.46
CA THR A 278 12.54 17.17 -4.70
C THR A 278 11.49 17.79 -3.80
N SER A 279 10.44 17.05 -3.44
CA SER A 279 9.40 17.53 -2.51
C SER A 279 8.86 16.40 -1.65
N LEU A 280 8.22 16.79 -0.56
CA LEU A 280 7.49 15.90 0.33
C LEU A 280 6.02 15.89 -0.06
N ASN A 281 5.49 14.70 -0.28
CA ASN A 281 4.11 14.48 -0.68
C ASN A 281 3.39 13.61 0.34
N VAL A 282 2.07 13.74 0.35
CA VAL A 282 1.16 12.85 1.04
C VAL A 282 0.52 11.95 0.00
N ASP A 283 0.69 10.64 0.18
CA ASP A 283 -0.09 9.64 -0.53
C ASP A 283 -1.04 8.93 0.45
N GLU A 284 -2.04 8.24 -0.08
CA GLU A 284 -2.90 7.34 0.69
C GLU A 284 -2.44 5.88 0.44
N LEU A 285 -2.33 5.08 1.47
CA LEU A 285 -2.20 3.63 1.34
C LEU A 285 -3.56 3.03 1.66
N TRP A 286 -4.18 2.37 0.69
CA TRP A 286 -5.34 1.53 0.98
C TRP A 286 -4.88 0.10 1.21
N ILE A 287 -5.45 -0.54 2.21
CA ILE A 287 -5.16 -1.93 2.54
C ILE A 287 -6.50 -2.65 2.65
N LEU A 288 -6.71 -3.63 1.79
CA LEU A 288 -7.83 -4.56 1.87
C LEU A 288 -7.29 -5.89 2.40
N VAL A 289 -7.70 -6.23 3.62
CA VAL A 289 -7.58 -7.58 4.16
C VAL A 289 -8.79 -8.36 3.67
N VAL A 290 -8.55 -9.49 3.01
CA VAL A 290 -9.65 -10.33 2.47
C VAL A 290 -9.99 -11.47 3.42
N ASP A 291 -8.97 -12.09 4.00
CA ASP A 291 -9.05 -13.17 4.99
C ASP A 291 -7.71 -13.24 5.75
N ALA A 292 -7.50 -14.25 6.62
CA ALA A 292 -6.26 -14.41 7.39
C ALA A 292 -4.98 -14.57 6.53
N ARG A 293 -5.07 -14.71 5.20
CA ARG A 293 -3.95 -15.08 4.32
C ARG A 293 -3.74 -14.13 3.15
N HIS A 294 -4.68 -13.25 2.84
CA HIS A 294 -4.61 -12.38 1.67
C HIS A 294 -4.71 -10.92 2.06
N VAL A 295 -3.71 -10.15 1.64
CA VAL A 295 -3.67 -8.69 1.77
C VAL A 295 -3.46 -8.08 0.41
N VAL A 296 -4.28 -7.09 0.06
CA VAL A 296 -4.11 -6.28 -1.14
C VAL A 296 -3.85 -4.84 -0.75
N THR A 297 -2.77 -4.25 -1.26
CA THR A 297 -2.45 -2.84 -1.03
C THR A 297 -2.56 -2.02 -2.30
N PHE A 298 -3.02 -0.77 -2.16
CA PHE A 298 -3.23 0.17 -3.25
C PHE A 298 -2.52 1.49 -2.94
N SER A 299 -1.73 1.99 -3.88
CA SER A 299 -1.02 3.26 -3.77
C SER A 299 -0.79 3.84 -5.17
N SER A 300 -0.84 5.17 -5.29
CA SER A 300 -0.62 5.88 -6.55
C SER A 300 0.79 6.48 -6.67
N ASN A 301 1.65 6.26 -5.66
CA ASN A 301 2.95 6.90 -5.53
C ASN A 301 4.00 6.48 -6.58
N GLN A 302 4.85 7.42 -6.95
CA GLN A 302 5.91 7.31 -7.96
C GLN A 302 7.05 6.37 -7.57
N SER A 303 7.30 6.17 -6.28
CA SER A 303 8.27 5.21 -5.73
C SER A 303 7.85 3.73 -5.89
N TRP A 304 6.84 3.44 -6.71
CA TRP A 304 6.39 2.08 -7.03
C TRP A 304 6.69 1.72 -8.49
N LYS A 305 7.23 2.67 -9.25
CA LYS A 305 7.28 2.63 -10.71
C LYS A 305 8.63 2.15 -11.26
N SER A 306 9.60 1.85 -10.38
CA SER A 306 10.89 1.31 -10.79
C SER A 306 10.83 -0.20 -10.97
N ARG A 307 11.42 -0.70 -12.07
CA ARG A 307 11.72 -2.13 -12.23
C ARG A 307 12.84 -2.61 -11.30
N TRP A 308 13.53 -1.69 -10.62
CA TRP A 308 14.57 -2.01 -9.65
C TRP A 308 13.93 -2.22 -8.25
N PRO A 309 13.99 -3.43 -7.67
CA PRO A 309 13.30 -3.74 -6.41
C PRO A 309 13.62 -2.80 -5.24
N PRO A 310 14.89 -2.45 -4.90
CA PRO A 310 15.21 -1.43 -3.89
C PRO A 310 14.48 -0.08 -3.97
N LEU A 311 14.00 0.29 -5.15
CA LEU A 311 13.30 1.55 -5.37
C LEU A 311 11.78 1.43 -5.20
N GLN A 312 11.26 0.23 -4.99
CA GLN A 312 9.83 -0.05 -4.80
C GLN A 312 9.44 0.12 -3.33
N LEU A 313 8.29 0.76 -3.04
CA LEU A 313 7.80 0.84 -1.66
C LEU A 313 7.59 -0.55 -1.05
N SER A 314 7.12 -1.53 -1.83
CA SER A 314 6.94 -2.91 -1.37
C SER A 314 8.24 -3.51 -0.81
N ALA A 315 9.37 -3.32 -1.51
CA ALA A 315 10.68 -3.74 -1.04
C ALA A 315 11.20 -2.92 0.16
N ARG A 316 10.85 -1.63 0.25
CA ARG A 316 11.21 -0.78 1.42
C ARG A 316 10.44 -1.22 2.67
N ILE A 317 9.13 -1.45 2.55
CA ILE A 317 8.27 -2.01 3.59
C ILE A 317 8.82 -3.36 4.03
N MET A 318 9.12 -4.24 3.07
CA MET A 318 9.78 -5.53 3.35
C MET A 318 11.06 -5.35 4.14
N GLU A 319 11.97 -4.49 3.69
CA GLU A 319 13.28 -4.36 4.31
C GLU A 319 13.18 -3.92 5.78
N VAL A 320 12.24 -3.05 6.11
CA VAL A 320 12.19 -2.43 7.43
C VAL A 320 11.22 -3.10 8.38
N SER A 321 9.97 -3.27 7.97
CA SER A 321 8.93 -3.82 8.85
C SER A 321 9.17 -5.28 9.17
N PHE A 322 9.59 -6.01 8.16
CA PHE A 322 9.63 -7.45 8.24
C PHE A 322 10.84 -7.94 9.03
N ARG A 323 11.94 -7.18 9.08
CA ARG A 323 13.08 -7.48 9.95
C ARG A 323 12.66 -7.56 11.43
N GLY A 324 11.86 -6.60 11.89
CA GLY A 324 11.38 -6.56 13.27
C GLY A 324 10.45 -7.73 13.59
N ILE A 325 9.46 -7.97 12.73
CA ILE A 325 8.48 -9.03 12.96
C ILE A 325 9.09 -10.41 12.83
N ARG A 326 9.98 -10.64 11.85
CA ARG A 326 10.74 -11.89 11.72
C ARG A 326 11.45 -12.22 13.03
N ASN A 327 12.18 -11.26 13.59
CA ASN A 327 12.88 -11.47 14.85
C ASN A 327 11.91 -11.71 16.02
N SER A 328 10.81 -10.97 16.09
CA SER A 328 9.81 -11.13 17.15
C SER A 328 9.13 -12.50 17.10
N LEU A 329 8.56 -12.88 15.95
CA LEU A 329 7.82 -14.12 15.74
C LEU A 329 8.64 -15.36 16.11
N ILE A 330 9.93 -15.39 15.73
CA ILE A 330 10.84 -16.49 16.05
C ILE A 330 11.18 -16.51 17.54
N ASN A 331 11.37 -15.33 18.16
CA ASN A 331 11.71 -15.23 19.57
C ASN A 331 10.54 -15.60 20.50
N THR A 332 9.29 -15.29 20.11
CA THR A 332 8.09 -15.62 20.91
C THR A 332 7.58 -17.05 20.66
N SER A 333 7.66 -17.58 19.45
CA SER A 333 7.22 -18.96 19.13
C SER A 333 8.02 -20.05 19.85
N ASN A 334 9.25 -19.77 20.29
CA ASN A 334 10.03 -20.67 21.14
C ASN A 334 9.47 -20.84 22.57
N LYS A 335 8.45 -20.07 22.96
CA LYS A 335 7.77 -20.17 24.26
C LYS A 335 6.27 -20.41 24.07
N HIS A 336 5.90 -21.67 23.83
CA HIS A 336 4.57 -22.24 24.07
C HIS A 336 3.33 -21.71 23.31
N ASN A 337 3.42 -20.75 22.39
CA ASN A 337 2.30 -20.41 21.51
C ASN A 337 2.69 -20.52 20.03
N GLU A 338 1.96 -21.34 19.28
CA GLU A 338 1.90 -21.38 17.82
C GLU A 338 1.26 -20.08 17.30
N GLN A 339 1.87 -18.92 17.53
CA GLN A 339 1.41 -17.69 16.88
C GLN A 339 1.65 -17.82 15.38
N ASP A 340 0.56 -18.03 14.63
CA ASP A 340 0.60 -18.07 13.19
C ASP A 340 0.68 -16.66 12.61
N TYR A 341 1.50 -16.50 11.56
CA TYR A 341 1.63 -15.22 10.88
C TYR A 341 0.45 -15.02 9.93
N THR A 342 -0.48 -14.14 10.32
CA THR A 342 -1.71 -13.81 9.57
C THR A 342 -1.58 -12.52 8.76
N SER A 343 -2.58 -12.27 7.90
CA SER A 343 -2.78 -11.02 7.18
C SER A 343 -2.83 -9.80 8.10
N SER A 344 -3.49 -9.88 9.26
CA SER A 344 -3.53 -8.81 10.27
C SER A 344 -2.13 -8.46 10.77
N THR A 345 -1.32 -9.48 11.10
CA THR A 345 0.11 -9.28 11.44
C THR A 345 0.88 -8.64 10.29
N HIS A 346 0.58 -9.03 9.05
CA HIS A 346 1.17 -8.46 7.85
C HIS A 346 0.75 -7.00 7.63
N VAL A 347 -0.50 -6.61 7.94
CA VAL A 347 -0.95 -5.22 7.85
C VAL A 347 -0.20 -4.33 8.83
N ILE A 348 -0.05 -4.77 10.09
CA ILE A 348 0.74 -4.05 11.09
C ILE A 348 2.19 -3.90 10.63
N ALA A 349 2.75 -4.95 9.99
CA ALA A 349 4.04 -4.85 9.31
C ALA A 349 4.03 -3.75 8.25
N ALA A 350 3.11 -3.86 7.29
CA ALA A 350 3.04 -2.98 6.14
C ALA A 350 2.92 -1.52 6.55
N LEU A 351 2.05 -1.22 7.52
CA LEU A 351 1.86 0.12 8.07
C LEU A 351 3.16 0.64 8.68
N ASN A 352 3.80 -0.08 9.59
CA ASN A 352 5.08 0.35 10.20
C ASN A 352 6.18 0.68 9.17
N GLY A 353 6.12 0.07 7.99
CA GLY A 353 7.09 0.27 6.90
C GLY A 353 6.68 1.40 5.96
N ALA A 354 5.37 1.54 5.72
CA ALA A 354 4.80 2.57 4.86
C ALA A 354 4.95 3.96 5.45
N LEU A 355 5.06 4.08 6.78
CA LEU A 355 5.46 5.33 7.47
C LEU A 355 6.88 5.80 7.11
N GLY A 356 7.63 4.97 6.37
CA GLY A 356 8.63 5.33 5.35
C GLY A 356 9.40 6.64 5.53
N MET A 357 10.67 6.51 5.93
CA MET A 357 11.66 7.58 6.15
C MET A 357 11.38 8.56 7.29
N LEU A 358 10.15 9.07 7.44
CA LEU A 358 9.84 10.03 8.50
C LEU A 358 9.51 9.36 9.85
N HIS A 359 9.40 8.03 9.85
CA HIS A 359 9.16 7.26 11.05
C HIS A 359 10.45 6.93 11.81
N ARG A 360 10.36 6.85 13.15
CA ARG A 360 11.47 6.51 14.05
C ARG A 360 12.18 5.20 13.69
N SER A 361 11.47 4.23 13.09
CA SER A 361 12.08 2.95 12.67
C SER A 361 13.11 3.12 11.54
N PHE A 362 13.04 4.23 10.80
CA PHE A 362 13.94 4.57 9.69
C PHE A 362 15.00 5.61 10.09
N TRP A 363 14.55 6.57 10.88
CA TRP A 363 15.33 7.70 11.37
C TRP A 363 15.02 7.86 12.86
N THR A 364 15.74 7.11 13.68
CA THR A 364 15.52 6.98 15.14
C THR A 364 15.46 8.33 15.85
N ASP A 365 16.22 9.30 15.35
CA ASP A 365 16.29 10.65 15.89
C ASP A 365 15.41 11.64 15.13
N ILE A 366 14.45 11.20 14.32
CA ILE A 366 13.79 12.14 13.41
C ILE A 366 13.05 13.27 14.09
N THR A 367 12.36 13.01 15.20
CA THR A 367 11.71 14.08 15.95
C THR A 367 12.76 15.08 16.45
N LEU A 368 13.92 14.60 16.89
CA LEU A 368 15.06 15.44 17.30
C LEU A 368 15.69 16.18 16.11
N CYS A 369 15.93 15.52 14.98
CA CYS A 369 16.52 16.13 13.79
C CYS A 369 15.57 17.11 13.12
N LEU A 370 14.28 16.80 13.01
CA LEU A 370 13.26 17.72 12.53
C LEU A 370 13.12 18.87 13.50
N SER A 371 12.97 18.62 14.80
CA SER A 371 12.88 19.70 15.79
C SER A 371 14.15 20.56 15.81
N ASP A 372 15.35 20.00 15.72
CA ASP A 372 16.62 20.74 15.74
C ASP A 372 16.86 21.49 14.42
N ARG A 373 16.49 20.92 13.27
CA ARG A 373 16.58 21.59 11.96
C ARG A 373 15.54 22.71 11.83
N TYR A 374 14.30 22.43 12.22
CA TYR A 374 13.24 23.42 12.26
C TYR A 374 13.57 24.49 13.31
N ALA A 375 14.05 24.15 14.51
CA ALA A 375 14.48 25.11 15.52
C ALA A 375 15.70 25.92 15.07
N SER A 376 16.66 25.32 14.37
CA SER A 376 17.82 26.01 13.80
C SER A 376 17.40 26.99 12.70
N TYR A 377 16.50 26.58 11.81
CA TYR A 377 15.98 27.44 10.75
C TYR A 377 15.07 28.54 11.31
N LEU A 378 14.18 28.22 12.25
CA LEU A 378 13.37 29.18 13.00
C LEU A 378 14.26 30.16 13.77
N GLY A 379 15.30 29.68 14.45
CA GLY A 379 16.27 30.52 15.15
C GLY A 379 17.03 31.45 14.21
N HIS A 380 17.39 30.96 13.02
CA HIS A 380 18.00 31.79 11.97
C HIS A 380 17.03 32.87 11.46
N LEU A 381 15.77 32.51 11.20
CA LEU A 381 14.73 33.45 10.77
C LEU A 381 14.40 34.48 11.87
N GLN A 382 14.27 34.04 13.12
CA GLN A 382 14.06 34.90 14.30
C GLN A 382 15.22 35.87 14.49
N TYR A 383 16.47 35.40 14.36
CA TYR A 383 17.65 36.25 14.44
C TYR A 383 17.67 37.32 13.34
N ARG A 384 17.37 36.92 12.10
CA ARG A 384 17.27 37.86 10.97
C ARG A 384 16.14 38.86 11.16
N LEU A 385 15.00 38.42 11.69
CA LEU A 385 13.86 39.27 12.00
C LEU A 385 14.19 40.28 13.11
N HIS A 386 14.88 39.84 14.17
CA HIS A 386 15.35 40.71 15.25
C HIS A 386 16.34 41.76 14.76
N ARG A 387 17.21 41.42 13.80
CA ARG A 387 18.18 42.37 13.21
C ARG A 387 17.56 43.31 12.18
N SER A 388 16.57 42.82 11.43
CA SER A 388 15.90 43.57 10.37
C SER A 388 14.47 43.07 10.21
N PRO A 389 13.50 43.69 10.90
CA PRO A 389 12.10 43.32 10.79
C PRO A 389 11.65 43.38 9.33
N SER A 390 11.02 42.31 8.85
CA SER A 390 10.51 42.23 7.49
C SER A 390 9.26 41.36 7.49
N THR A 391 8.18 41.86 6.90
CA THR A 391 6.95 41.10 6.72
C THR A 391 7.21 39.77 6.01
N LYS A 392 8.16 39.75 5.06
CA LYS A 392 8.56 38.52 4.38
C LYS A 392 9.13 37.47 5.34
N LEU A 393 10.03 37.88 6.24
CA LEU A 393 10.64 36.97 7.22
C LEU A 393 9.63 36.47 8.25
N VAL A 394 8.64 37.28 8.63
CA VAL A 394 7.53 36.84 9.49
C VAL A 394 6.70 35.77 8.79
N MET A 395 6.34 36.00 7.52
CA MET A 395 5.56 35.03 6.74
C MET A 395 6.33 33.73 6.50
N ASP A 396 7.64 33.80 6.21
CA ASP A 396 8.50 32.63 6.08
C ASP A 396 8.52 31.80 7.39
N LEU A 397 8.53 32.46 8.55
CA LEU A 397 8.50 31.80 9.86
C LEU A 397 7.16 31.10 10.12
N LEU A 398 6.05 31.78 9.84
CA LEU A 398 4.70 31.21 9.98
C LEU A 398 4.52 29.99 9.09
N GLN A 399 4.97 30.07 7.83
CA GLN A 399 4.91 28.95 6.89
C GLN A 399 5.67 27.72 7.41
N VAL A 400 6.87 27.92 7.96
CA VAL A 400 7.68 26.84 8.54
C VAL A 400 6.95 26.14 9.69
N GLN A 401 6.39 26.94 10.60
CA GLN A 401 5.65 26.41 11.74
C GLN A 401 4.40 25.64 11.31
N GLU A 402 3.70 26.15 10.30
CA GLU A 402 2.50 25.54 9.74
C GLU A 402 2.80 24.19 9.08
N GLU A 403 3.83 24.12 8.23
CA GLU A 403 4.24 22.87 7.58
C GLU A 403 4.63 21.79 8.60
N LEU A 404 5.33 22.18 9.67
CA LEU A 404 5.70 21.26 10.75
C LEU A 404 4.47 20.71 11.47
N ASN A 405 3.49 21.57 11.78
CA ASN A 405 2.26 21.16 12.44
C ASN A 405 1.46 20.15 11.57
N ILE A 406 1.41 20.37 10.26
CA ILE A 406 0.73 19.45 9.33
C ILE A 406 1.39 18.06 9.39
N ILE A 407 2.73 18.01 9.34
CA ILE A 407 3.48 16.76 9.36
C ILE A 407 3.31 16.01 10.68
N ILE A 408 3.41 16.72 11.81
CA ILE A 408 3.19 16.14 13.14
C ILE A 408 1.77 15.56 13.23
N SER A 409 0.75 16.31 12.80
CA SER A 409 -0.64 15.85 12.83
C SER A 409 -0.85 14.58 11.99
N ILE A 410 -0.26 14.49 10.80
CA ILE A 410 -0.32 13.28 9.97
C ILE A 410 0.37 12.10 10.67
N MET A 411 1.53 12.32 11.28
CA MET A 411 2.25 11.28 12.02
C MET A 411 1.51 10.78 13.25
N GLU A 412 0.85 11.67 13.99
CA GLU A 412 0.02 11.30 15.15
C GLU A 412 -1.18 10.46 14.73
N GLN A 413 -1.90 10.86 13.66
CA GLN A 413 -3.02 10.09 13.10
C GLN A 413 -2.60 8.68 12.68
N GLN A 414 -1.41 8.56 12.08
CA GLN A 414 -0.84 7.26 11.70
C GLN A 414 -0.54 6.39 12.91
N MET A 415 0.09 6.96 13.94
CA MET A 415 0.44 6.23 15.16
C MET A 415 -0.79 5.78 15.92
N GLU A 416 -1.79 6.65 16.04
CA GLU A 416 -3.08 6.33 16.66
C GLU A 416 -3.76 5.16 15.93
N LEU A 417 -3.80 5.21 14.60
CA LEU A 417 -4.37 4.14 13.78
C LEU A 417 -3.62 2.81 13.98
N VAL A 418 -2.28 2.81 13.97
CA VAL A 418 -1.49 1.60 14.24
C VAL A 418 -1.74 1.07 15.66
N SER A 419 -1.86 1.96 16.65
CA SER A 419 -2.15 1.57 18.04
C SER A 419 -3.55 0.97 18.20
N ASN A 420 -4.52 1.40 17.41
CA ASN A 420 -5.89 0.88 17.47
C ASN A 420 -6.05 -0.48 16.77
N LEU A 421 -5.11 -0.85 15.90
CA LEU A 421 -5.08 -2.15 15.21
C LEU A 421 -4.31 -3.24 15.97
N GLN A 422 -3.47 -2.85 16.93
CA GLN A 422 -2.71 -3.73 17.81
C GLN A 422 -3.54 -4.10 19.04
#